data_AF-A0A1B8YB05-F1
#
_entry.id   AF-A0A1B8YB05-F1
#
_cell.length_a   1.000
_cell.length_b   1.000
_cell.length_c   1.000
_cell.angle_alpha   90.00
_cell.angle_beta   90.00
_cell.angle_gamma   90.00
#
_symmetry.space_group_name_H-M   'P 1'
#
loop_
_entity.id
_entity.type
_entity.pdbx_description
1 polymer ?
#
loop_
_entity_poly.entity_id
_entity_poly.type
_entity_poly.pdbx_seq_one_letter_code
_entity_poly.pdbx_strand_id
1 'polypeptide(L)'
;HAVCIFYLVLRALDTVEDDMTIALETKIPMLHDFHTYLYQEDWRYMHSKEKDKQVLEDFPTYCHYVAGLVGIGLSRLFSASELEDPIVGLDTKLSNSMGLFLQKTNIIRDYLEDQMEGREFWPKEVWGKYGKKLSDLANPERIVPAVHCMNELITNALHHVPDVLTYLSRLKNQSVFNFCAIPQVMAIATLARMLQ
;
A
#
# COMPACT_ATOMS: atom_id res chain seq x y z
N HIS A 1 -12.44 8.56 12.42
CA HIS A 1 -13.09 8.87 11.13
C HIS A 1 -12.08 8.93 9.99
N ALA A 2 -11.17 9.89 9.96
CA ALA A 2 -10.25 10.09 8.84
C ALA A 2 -9.40 8.85 8.45
N VAL A 3 -9.04 8.02 9.43
CA VAL A 3 -8.33 6.75 9.18
C VAL A 3 -9.15 5.73 8.37
N CYS A 4 -10.43 5.57 8.72
CA CYS A 4 -11.33 4.66 8.02
C CYS A 4 -11.54 5.12 6.58
N ILE A 5 -11.69 6.42 6.37
CA ILE A 5 -11.83 6.99 5.03
C ILE A 5 -10.56 6.76 4.22
N PHE A 6 -9.38 6.93 4.81
CA PHE A 6 -8.13 6.70 4.09
C PHE A 6 -8.02 5.24 3.58
N TYR A 7 -8.39 4.28 4.43
CA TYR A 7 -8.49 2.87 4.02
C TYR A 7 -9.52 2.66 2.89
N LEU A 8 -10.68 3.31 2.97
CA LEU A 8 -11.73 3.20 1.95
C LEU A 8 -11.30 3.80 0.60
N VAL A 9 -10.52 4.88 0.61
CA VAL A 9 -9.95 5.49 -0.61
C VAL A 9 -8.97 4.53 -1.30
N LEU A 10 -8.06 3.92 -0.55
CA LEU A 10 -7.15 2.91 -1.12
C LEU A 10 -7.91 1.69 -1.61
N ARG A 11 -8.88 1.20 -0.82
CA ARG A 11 -9.68 0.05 -1.22
C ARG A 11 -10.44 0.32 -2.52
N ALA A 12 -10.91 1.54 -2.74
CA ALA A 12 -11.56 1.91 -3.98
C ALA A 12 -10.59 1.93 -5.16
N LEU A 13 -9.36 2.42 -4.96
CA LEU A 13 -8.32 2.34 -6.00
C LEU A 13 -7.99 0.89 -6.38
N ASP A 14 -7.73 0.03 -5.38
CA ASP A 14 -7.48 -1.40 -5.58
C ASP A 14 -8.65 -2.07 -6.33
N THR A 15 -9.89 -1.72 -5.96
CA THR A 15 -11.10 -2.27 -6.61
C THR A 15 -11.18 -1.91 -8.10
N VAL A 16 -10.70 -0.72 -8.52
CA VAL A 16 -10.62 -0.36 -9.95
C VAL A 16 -9.49 -1.12 -10.66
N GLU A 17 -8.35 -1.26 -10.00
CA GLU A 17 -7.19 -1.97 -10.54
C GLU A 17 -7.52 -3.43 -10.81
N ASP A 18 -8.07 -4.12 -9.80
CA ASP A 18 -8.32 -5.56 -9.80
C ASP A 18 -9.52 -5.96 -10.70
N ASP A 19 -10.45 -5.05 -11.00
CA ASP A 19 -11.64 -5.38 -11.77
C ASP A 19 -11.35 -5.59 -13.26
N MET A 20 -11.14 -6.84 -13.65
CA MET A 20 -10.85 -7.24 -15.03
C MET A 20 -12.05 -7.08 -15.99
N THR A 21 -13.22 -6.69 -15.49
CA THR A 21 -14.41 -6.44 -16.32
C THR A 21 -14.48 -5.00 -16.81
N ILE A 22 -13.67 -4.10 -16.27
CA ILE A 22 -13.53 -2.71 -16.74
C ILE A 22 -12.60 -2.69 -17.97
N ALA A 23 -13.12 -2.23 -19.11
CA ALA A 23 -12.33 -2.07 -20.33
C ALA A 23 -11.13 -1.15 -20.11
N LEU A 24 -9.96 -1.48 -20.71
CA LEU A 24 -8.71 -0.74 -20.52
C LEU A 24 -8.83 0.75 -20.90
N GLU A 25 -9.61 1.07 -21.93
CA GLU A 25 -9.91 2.45 -22.34
C GLU A 25 -10.60 3.29 -21.24
N THR A 26 -11.28 2.63 -20.29
CA THR A 26 -11.93 3.27 -19.14
C THR A 26 -11.06 3.15 -17.88
N LYS A 27 -10.44 1.99 -17.66
CA LYS A 27 -9.61 1.70 -16.48
C LYS A 27 -8.37 2.59 -16.42
N ILE A 28 -7.65 2.74 -17.54
CA ILE A 28 -6.37 3.47 -17.56
C ILE A 28 -6.56 4.95 -17.17
N PRO A 29 -7.50 5.71 -17.78
CA PRO A 29 -7.79 7.07 -17.32
C PRO A 29 -8.27 7.13 -15.86
N MET A 30 -9.13 6.19 -15.44
CA MET A 30 -9.62 6.16 -14.06
C MET A 30 -8.50 5.98 -13.03
N LEU A 31 -7.51 5.13 -13.30
CA LEU A 31 -6.36 4.93 -12.40
C LEU A 31 -5.43 6.14 -12.39
N HIS A 32 -5.16 6.73 -13.56
CA HIS A 32 -4.31 7.91 -13.67
C HIS A 32 -4.92 9.12 -12.94
N ASP A 33 -6.23 9.33 -13.13
CA ASP A 33 -6.94 10.49 -12.60
C ASP A 33 -7.60 10.21 -11.24
N PHE A 34 -7.38 9.04 -10.64
CA PHE A 34 -8.09 8.61 -9.42
C PHE A 34 -7.96 9.61 -8.28
N HIS A 35 -6.79 10.22 -8.14
CA HIS A 35 -6.53 11.24 -7.12
C HIS A 35 -7.36 12.52 -7.32
N THR A 36 -7.82 12.80 -8.54
CA THR A 36 -8.67 13.97 -8.85
C THR A 36 -10.10 13.75 -8.36
N TYR A 37 -10.56 12.49 -8.34
CA TYR A 37 -11.90 12.13 -7.90
C TYR A 37 -12.12 12.35 -6.41
N LEU A 38 -11.05 12.42 -5.62
CA LEU A 38 -11.08 12.85 -4.22
C LEU A 38 -11.68 14.26 -4.03
N TYR A 39 -11.62 15.11 -5.06
CA TYR A 39 -12.13 16.47 -5.05
C TYR A 39 -13.46 16.62 -5.81
N GLN A 40 -14.00 15.51 -6.34
CA GLN A 40 -15.26 15.50 -7.06
C GLN A 40 -16.36 14.96 -6.15
N GLU A 41 -17.21 15.85 -5.64
CA GLU A 41 -18.23 15.53 -4.62
C GLU A 41 -19.26 14.48 -5.07
N ASP A 42 -19.42 14.26 -6.38
CA ASP A 42 -20.42 13.33 -6.92
C ASP A 42 -19.79 12.09 -7.61
N TRP A 43 -18.46 11.96 -7.59
CA TRP A 43 -17.81 10.87 -8.33
C TRP A 43 -18.05 9.53 -7.66
N ARG A 44 -18.55 8.57 -8.44
CA ARG A 44 -18.77 7.17 -8.06
C ARG A 44 -18.74 6.28 -9.28
N TYR A 45 -18.44 5.00 -9.08
CA TYR A 45 -18.40 4.03 -10.16
C TYR A 45 -19.28 2.81 -9.86
N MET A 46 -20.39 2.69 -10.60
CA MET A 46 -21.45 1.69 -10.38
C MET A 46 -21.29 0.40 -11.20
N HIS A 47 -20.30 0.36 -12.10
CA HIS A 47 -20.18 -0.73 -13.08
C HIS A 47 -19.14 -1.78 -12.69
N SER A 48 -18.54 -1.65 -11.51
CA SER A 48 -17.59 -2.64 -11.02
C SER A 48 -18.30 -3.94 -10.65
N LYS A 49 -17.69 -5.07 -10.99
CA LYS A 49 -18.11 -6.41 -10.59
C LYS A 49 -17.22 -7.01 -9.50
N GLU A 50 -16.23 -6.27 -9.02
CA GLU A 50 -15.36 -6.71 -7.95
C GLU A 50 -16.08 -6.86 -6.61
N LYS A 51 -15.49 -7.69 -5.74
CA LYS A 51 -16.07 -8.03 -4.43
C LYS A 51 -16.32 -6.80 -3.56
N ASP A 52 -15.46 -5.79 -3.69
CA ASP A 52 -15.47 -4.57 -2.88
C ASP A 52 -16.13 -3.39 -3.63
N LYS A 53 -16.82 -3.61 -4.76
CA LYS A 53 -17.43 -2.54 -5.60
C LYS A 53 -18.20 -1.46 -4.84
N GLN A 54 -18.79 -1.79 -3.70
CA GLN A 54 -19.53 -0.84 -2.86
C GLN A 54 -18.65 0.35 -2.43
N VAL A 55 -17.33 0.15 -2.27
CA VAL A 55 -16.42 1.26 -1.95
C VAL A 55 -16.29 2.30 -3.07
N LEU A 56 -16.58 1.90 -4.32
CA LEU A 56 -16.62 2.79 -5.48
C LEU A 56 -17.98 3.46 -5.66
N GLU A 57 -19.06 2.78 -5.27
CA GLU A 57 -20.43 3.31 -5.30
C GLU A 57 -20.61 4.42 -4.25
N ASP A 58 -20.03 4.21 -3.06
CA ASP A 58 -20.12 5.11 -1.91
C ASP A 58 -18.92 6.08 -1.79
N PHE A 59 -18.01 6.09 -2.78
CA PHE A 59 -16.81 6.92 -2.84
C PHE A 59 -17.01 8.43 -2.51
N PRO A 60 -18.11 9.09 -2.93
CA PRO A 60 -18.44 10.47 -2.54
C PRO A 60 -18.43 10.70 -1.03
N THR A 61 -19.05 9.76 -0.31
CA THR A 61 -19.21 9.83 1.14
C THR A 61 -17.87 9.76 1.84
N TYR A 62 -16.92 9.02 1.28
CA TYR A 62 -15.59 8.86 1.85
C TYR A 62 -14.69 10.04 1.51
N CYS A 63 -14.65 10.46 0.24
CA CYS A 63 -13.75 11.53 -0.23
C CYS A 63 -13.97 12.87 0.46
N HIS A 64 -15.22 13.16 0.86
CA HIS A 64 -15.54 14.33 1.68
C HIS A 64 -14.68 14.46 2.94
N TYR A 65 -14.10 13.36 3.45
CA TYR A 65 -13.38 13.36 4.71
C TYR A 65 -11.85 13.36 4.62
N VAL A 66 -11.21 13.00 3.50
CA VAL A 66 -9.74 12.82 3.46
C VAL A 66 -9.15 12.93 2.05
N ALA A 67 -8.14 13.79 1.87
CA ALA A 67 -7.29 13.79 0.68
C ALA A 67 -5.79 13.82 1.06
N GLY A 68 -5.01 12.86 0.52
CA GLY A 68 -3.58 12.98 0.14
C GLY A 68 -2.48 12.47 1.09
N LEU A 69 -1.83 11.34 0.72
CA LEU A 69 -0.72 10.58 1.36
C LEU A 69 -1.13 9.71 2.56
N VAL A 70 -1.03 8.38 2.47
CA VAL A 70 -1.46 7.45 3.53
C VAL A 70 -0.82 7.78 4.87
N GLY A 71 0.50 7.57 4.99
CA GLY A 71 1.21 7.78 6.23
C GLY A 71 1.19 9.24 6.61
N ILE A 72 1.62 10.14 5.71
CA ILE A 72 1.72 11.58 6.00
C ILE A 72 0.35 12.20 6.30
N GLY A 73 -0.69 11.83 5.57
CA GLY A 73 -2.07 12.26 5.77
C GLY A 73 -2.62 11.73 7.09
N LEU A 74 -2.45 10.44 7.40
CA LEU A 74 -2.82 9.87 8.71
C LEU A 74 -2.09 10.59 9.86
N SER A 75 -0.79 10.81 9.72
CA SER A 75 0.02 11.52 10.72
C SER A 75 -0.44 12.97 10.91
N ARG A 76 -0.74 13.69 9.82
CA ARG A 76 -1.32 15.04 9.87
C ARG A 76 -2.70 15.05 10.52
N LEU A 77 -3.53 14.05 10.24
CA LEU A 77 -4.84 13.89 10.84
C LEU A 77 -4.75 13.63 12.35
N PHE A 78 -3.82 12.78 12.79
CA PHE A 78 -3.61 12.53 14.22
C PHE A 78 -3.20 13.81 14.95
N SER A 79 -2.24 14.55 14.40
CA SER A 79 -1.84 15.85 14.97
C SER A 79 -2.97 16.89 14.92
N ALA A 80 -3.70 17.00 13.81
CA ALA A 80 -4.81 17.96 13.66
C ALA A 80 -6.00 17.63 14.57
N SER A 81 -6.19 16.36 14.93
CA SER A 81 -7.21 15.92 15.88
C SER A 81 -6.83 16.12 17.34
N GLU A 82 -5.62 16.64 17.62
CA GLU A 82 -5.03 16.79 18.96
C GLU A 82 -4.86 15.46 19.73
N LEU A 83 -5.05 14.32 19.06
CA LEU A 83 -4.78 13.00 19.63
C LEU A 83 -3.29 12.73 19.75
N GLU A 84 -2.47 13.38 18.91
CA GLU A 84 -1.02 13.24 18.90
C GLU A 84 -0.32 14.60 18.82
N ASP A 85 0.95 14.61 19.21
CA ASP A 85 1.80 15.80 19.14
C ASP A 85 1.94 16.30 17.69
N PRO A 86 1.99 17.63 17.44
CA PRO A 86 2.19 18.19 16.10
C PRO A 86 3.40 17.63 15.33
N ILE A 87 4.45 17.19 16.04
CA ILE A 87 5.64 16.60 15.42
C ILE A 87 5.31 15.35 14.59
N VAL A 88 4.27 14.60 14.94
CA VAL A 88 3.85 13.40 14.23
C VAL A 88 3.42 13.74 12.81
N GLY A 89 2.58 14.76 12.62
CA GLY A 89 2.11 15.22 11.31
C GLY A 89 3.12 16.03 10.49
N LEU A 90 4.17 16.56 11.13
CA LEU A 90 5.23 17.33 10.47
C LEU A 90 6.38 16.45 9.96
N ASP A 91 6.68 15.34 10.64
CA ASP A 91 7.76 14.43 10.24
C ASP A 91 7.30 13.52 9.10
N THR A 92 7.30 14.07 7.89
CA THR A 92 6.87 13.36 6.69
C THR A 92 7.80 12.21 6.32
N LYS A 93 9.06 12.23 6.78
CA LYS A 93 10.04 11.17 6.50
C LYS A 93 9.61 9.87 7.19
N LEU A 94 9.40 9.90 8.50
CA LEU A 94 9.00 8.72 9.26
C LEU A 94 7.62 8.21 8.82
N SER A 95 6.71 9.14 8.56
CA SER A 95 5.37 8.84 8.06
C SER A 95 5.41 8.15 6.69
N ASN A 96 6.35 8.54 5.82
CA ASN A 96 6.56 7.88 4.54
C ASN A 96 7.19 6.49 4.70
N SER A 97 8.17 6.33 5.59
CA SER A 97 8.79 5.02 5.87
C SER A 97 7.77 3.99 6.40
N MET A 98 6.79 4.42 7.21
CA MET A 98 5.67 3.58 7.65
C MET A 98 4.88 2.98 6.46
N GLY A 99 4.56 3.81 5.45
CA GLY A 99 3.84 3.37 4.26
C GLY A 99 4.71 2.51 3.33
N LEU A 100 5.96 2.91 3.13
CA LEU A 100 6.90 2.18 2.28
C LEU A 100 7.20 0.78 2.80
N PHE A 101 7.27 0.58 4.12
CA PHE A 101 7.47 -0.76 4.69
C PHE A 101 6.30 -1.69 4.31
N LEU A 102 5.06 -1.26 4.56
CA LEU A 102 3.87 -2.04 4.24
C LEU A 102 3.75 -2.32 2.74
N GLN A 103 3.93 -1.30 1.91
CA GLN A 103 3.81 -1.44 0.45
C GLN A 103 4.85 -2.41 -0.10
N LYS A 104 6.11 -2.31 0.34
CA LYS A 104 7.18 -3.23 -0.08
C LYS A 104 6.90 -4.65 0.38
N THR A 105 6.39 -4.84 1.60
CA THR A 105 6.00 -6.18 2.07
C THR A 105 4.91 -6.80 1.20
N ASN A 106 3.88 -6.04 0.81
CA ASN A 106 2.84 -6.53 -0.09
C ASN A 106 3.42 -6.88 -1.47
N ILE A 107 4.20 -5.99 -2.09
CA ILE A 107 4.84 -6.22 -3.40
C ILE A 107 5.72 -7.49 -3.39
N ILE A 108 6.43 -7.75 -2.29
CA ILE A 108 7.25 -8.97 -2.18
C ILE A 108 6.37 -10.21 -2.03
N ARG A 109 5.30 -10.12 -1.22
CA ARG A 109 4.36 -11.22 -0.97
C ARG A 109 3.61 -11.66 -2.21
N ASP A 110 3.08 -10.68 -2.94
CA ASP A 110 2.03 -10.90 -3.94
C ASP A 110 2.61 -11.21 -5.32
N TYR A 111 3.94 -11.42 -5.42
CA TYR A 111 4.67 -11.68 -6.65
C TYR A 111 3.96 -12.66 -7.60
N LEU A 112 3.50 -13.82 -7.10
CA LEU A 112 2.88 -14.83 -7.97
C LEU A 112 1.50 -14.40 -8.48
N GLU A 113 0.70 -13.74 -7.62
CA GLU A 113 -0.61 -13.20 -7.96
C GLU A 113 -0.46 -12.09 -9.03
N ASP A 114 0.47 -11.16 -8.79
CA ASP A 114 0.80 -10.10 -9.74
C ASP A 114 1.27 -10.64 -11.09
N GLN A 115 2.11 -11.68 -11.09
CA GLN A 115 2.55 -12.32 -12.33
C GLN A 115 1.40 -13.00 -13.09
N MET A 116 0.46 -13.64 -12.38
CA MET A 116 -0.73 -14.25 -13.01
C MET A 116 -1.64 -13.20 -13.65
N GLU A 117 -1.64 -11.98 -13.12
CA GLU A 117 -2.40 -10.84 -13.63
C GLU A 117 -1.62 -9.98 -14.64
N GLY A 118 -0.36 -10.32 -14.92
CA GLY A 118 0.49 -9.58 -15.85
C GLY A 118 1.03 -8.27 -15.29
N ARG A 119 1.03 -8.08 -13.96
CA ARG A 119 1.61 -6.95 -13.25
C ARG A 119 3.06 -7.24 -12.82
N GLU A 120 3.93 -6.24 -12.94
CA GLU A 120 5.35 -6.36 -12.58
C GLU A 120 5.77 -5.19 -11.68
N PHE A 121 5.88 -5.45 -10.37
CA PHE A 121 6.27 -4.44 -9.38
C PHE A 121 7.68 -4.58 -8.83
N TRP A 122 8.33 -5.74 -9.02
CA TRP A 122 9.71 -5.91 -8.57
C TRP A 122 10.65 -5.04 -9.43
N PRO A 123 11.58 -4.29 -8.82
CA PRO A 123 12.45 -3.36 -9.54
C PRO A 123 13.47 -4.10 -10.40
N LYS A 124 13.60 -3.67 -11.66
CA LYS A 124 14.49 -4.28 -12.67
C LYS A 124 15.96 -4.24 -12.26
N GLU A 125 16.35 -3.24 -11.50
CA GLU A 125 17.70 -3.08 -10.96
C GLU A 125 18.07 -4.22 -9.99
N VAL A 126 17.06 -4.84 -9.37
CA VAL A 126 17.25 -5.98 -8.45
C VAL A 126 17.07 -7.29 -9.22
N TRP A 127 15.89 -7.55 -9.79
CA TRP A 127 15.61 -8.85 -10.41
C TRP A 127 16.45 -9.11 -11.67
N GLY A 128 16.89 -8.06 -12.36
CA GLY A 128 17.76 -8.18 -13.54
C GLY A 128 19.12 -8.82 -13.26
N LYS A 129 19.54 -8.89 -11.99
CA LYS A 129 20.73 -9.63 -11.54
C LYS A 129 20.50 -11.16 -11.54
N TYR A 130 19.24 -11.59 -11.49
CA TYR A 130 18.84 -12.98 -11.24
C TYR A 130 18.10 -13.62 -12.42
N GLY A 131 17.66 -12.84 -13.42
CA GLY A 131 16.91 -13.34 -14.57
C GLY A 131 16.88 -12.37 -15.74
N LYS A 132 16.38 -12.85 -16.90
CA LYS A 132 16.21 -12.02 -18.09
C LYS A 132 14.83 -11.35 -18.12
N LYS A 133 13.84 -12.00 -17.52
CA LYS A 133 12.49 -11.48 -17.28
C LYS A 133 12.10 -11.77 -15.84
N LEU A 134 11.23 -10.93 -15.27
CA LEU A 134 10.73 -11.12 -13.93
C LEU A 134 9.99 -12.47 -13.81
N SER A 135 9.13 -12.78 -14.77
CA SER A 135 8.38 -14.04 -14.87
C SER A 135 9.24 -15.31 -14.82
N ASP A 136 10.53 -15.23 -15.18
CA ASP A 136 11.44 -16.36 -15.11
C ASP A 136 11.59 -16.88 -13.66
N LEU A 137 11.41 -16.01 -12.66
CA LEU A 137 11.55 -16.34 -11.24
C LEU A 137 10.37 -17.17 -10.71
N ALA A 138 9.28 -17.31 -11.48
CA ALA A 138 8.18 -18.22 -11.15
C ALA A 138 8.47 -19.68 -11.56
N ASN A 139 9.50 -19.94 -12.37
CA ASN A 139 9.85 -21.29 -12.79
C ASN A 139 10.50 -22.06 -11.60
N PRO A 140 10.00 -23.27 -11.24
CA PRO A 140 10.60 -24.11 -10.20
C PRO A 140 12.10 -24.38 -10.37
N GLU A 141 12.61 -24.46 -11.61
CA GLU A 141 14.04 -24.65 -11.90
C GLU A 141 14.91 -23.44 -11.50
N ARG A 142 14.28 -22.28 -11.27
CA ARG A 142 14.93 -21.02 -10.89
C ARG A 142 14.67 -20.61 -9.44
N ILE A 143 14.26 -21.55 -8.60
CA ILE A 143 13.94 -21.27 -7.20
C ILE A 143 15.10 -20.61 -6.43
N VAL A 144 16.35 -21.03 -6.66
CA VAL A 144 17.51 -20.48 -5.96
C VAL A 144 17.75 -19.00 -6.32
N PRO A 145 17.86 -18.61 -7.60
CA PRO A 145 17.88 -17.19 -8.00
C PRO A 145 16.67 -16.39 -7.51
N ALA A 146 15.46 -16.97 -7.54
CA ALA A 146 14.24 -16.31 -7.08
C ALA A 146 14.30 -15.97 -5.58
N VAL A 147 14.71 -16.93 -4.76
CA VAL A 147 14.91 -16.72 -3.31
C VAL A 147 15.99 -15.68 -3.04
N HIS A 148 17.09 -15.68 -3.79
CA HIS A 148 18.13 -14.66 -3.63
C HIS A 148 17.62 -13.24 -3.99
N CYS A 149 16.86 -13.11 -5.08
CA CYS A 149 16.21 -11.87 -5.45
C CYS A 149 15.24 -11.39 -4.37
N MET A 150 14.40 -12.30 -3.87
CA MET A 150 13.47 -12.04 -2.77
C MET A 150 14.20 -11.55 -1.52
N ASN A 151 15.30 -12.20 -1.12
CA ASN A 151 16.10 -11.81 0.04
C ASN A 151 16.69 -10.40 -0.10
N GLU A 152 17.10 -9.99 -1.31
CA GLU A 152 17.56 -8.62 -1.55
C GLU A 152 16.42 -7.61 -1.37
N LEU A 153 15.21 -7.91 -1.86
CA LEU A 153 14.03 -7.05 -1.69
C LEU A 153 13.57 -6.98 -0.24
N ILE A 154 13.55 -8.11 0.48
CA ILE A 154 13.26 -8.15 1.91
C ILE A 154 14.28 -7.29 2.67
N THR A 155 15.56 -7.43 2.37
CA THR A 155 16.61 -6.60 2.95
C THR A 155 16.33 -5.11 2.69
N ASN A 156 15.93 -4.75 1.48
CA ASN A 156 15.55 -3.38 1.13
C ASN A 156 14.32 -2.86 1.91
N ALA A 157 13.32 -3.71 2.15
CA ALA A 157 12.17 -3.37 2.99
C ALA A 157 12.58 -3.16 4.46
N LEU A 158 13.45 -4.02 5.00
CA LEU A 158 13.91 -3.96 6.39
C LEU A 158 14.65 -2.66 6.76
N HIS A 159 15.20 -1.93 5.79
CA HIS A 159 15.81 -0.61 6.03
C HIS A 159 14.82 0.42 6.59
N HIS A 160 13.50 0.21 6.43
CA HIS A 160 12.47 1.09 6.99
C HIS A 160 12.13 0.80 8.44
N VAL A 161 12.51 -0.36 8.98
CA VAL A 161 12.14 -0.79 10.35
C VAL A 161 12.61 0.19 11.43
N PRO A 162 13.84 0.75 11.40
CA PRO A 162 14.25 1.75 12.40
C PRO A 162 13.36 3.00 12.40
N ASP A 163 12.96 3.48 11.21
CA ASP A 163 12.06 4.62 11.07
C ASP A 163 10.64 4.27 11.59
N VAL A 164 10.15 3.06 11.31
CA VAL A 164 8.87 2.54 11.84
C VAL A 164 8.87 2.52 13.36
N LEU A 165 9.92 1.98 13.99
CA LEU A 165 10.03 1.93 15.45
C LEU A 165 10.10 3.34 16.05
N THR A 166 10.83 4.24 15.40
CA THR A 166 10.92 5.65 15.81
C THR A 166 9.55 6.34 15.71
N TYR A 167 8.80 6.10 14.63
CA TYR A 167 7.45 6.64 14.46
C TYR A 167 6.51 6.14 15.57
N LEU A 168 6.46 4.82 15.78
CA LEU A 168 5.58 4.20 16.78
C LEU A 168 5.92 4.66 18.21
N SER A 169 7.20 4.91 18.52
CA SER A 169 7.60 5.42 19.84
C SER A 169 7.11 6.83 20.16
N ARG A 170 6.68 7.60 19.14
CA ARG A 170 6.17 8.98 19.32
C ARG A 170 4.67 9.02 19.57
N LEU A 171 3.95 7.94 19.29
CA LEU A 171 2.50 7.88 19.47
C LEU A 171 2.16 7.72 20.95
N LYS A 172 1.33 8.61 21.47
CA LYS A 172 0.91 8.63 22.89
C LYS A 172 -0.49 8.08 23.07
N ASN A 173 -1.36 8.20 22.06
CA ASN A 173 -2.72 7.70 22.12
C ASN A 173 -2.75 6.20 21.82
N GLN A 174 -3.28 5.40 22.75
CA GLN A 174 -3.30 3.94 22.62
C GLN A 174 -4.04 3.44 21.38
N SER A 175 -5.14 4.08 21.00
CA SER A 175 -5.92 3.70 19.81
C SER A 175 -5.15 4.00 18.53
N VAL A 176 -4.48 5.17 18.46
CA VAL A 176 -3.61 5.54 17.34
C VAL A 176 -2.40 4.61 17.25
N PHE A 177 -1.79 4.28 18.40
CA PHE A 177 -0.69 3.33 18.48
C PHE A 177 -1.10 1.95 17.95
N ASN A 178 -2.19 1.38 18.45
CA ASN A 178 -2.67 0.07 18.00
C ASN A 178 -2.96 0.08 16.50
N PHE A 179 -3.62 1.12 16.00
CA PHE A 179 -3.91 1.28 14.58
C PHE A 179 -2.64 1.30 13.73
N CYS A 180 -1.61 2.04 14.14
CA CYS A 180 -0.36 2.13 13.40
C CYS A 180 0.52 0.88 13.56
N ALA A 181 0.53 0.24 14.73
CA ALA A 181 1.45 -0.85 15.07
C ALA A 181 1.00 -2.20 14.51
N ILE A 182 -0.30 -2.51 14.51
CA ILE A 182 -0.82 -3.82 14.05
C ILE A 182 -0.38 -4.14 12.61
N PRO A 183 -0.56 -3.25 11.60
CA PRO A 183 -0.11 -3.53 10.24
C PRO A 183 1.40 -3.75 10.15
N GLN A 184 2.20 -3.03 10.94
CA GLN A 184 3.66 -3.12 10.94
C GLN A 184 4.13 -4.47 11.52
N VAL A 185 3.49 -4.93 12.59
CA VAL A 185 3.76 -6.26 13.19
C VAL A 185 3.33 -7.39 12.25
N MET A 186 2.20 -7.23 11.55
CA MET A 186 1.80 -8.17 10.52
C MET A 186 2.81 -8.21 9.38
N ALA A 187 3.28 -7.06 8.90
CA ALA A 187 4.25 -6.97 7.81
C ALA A 187 5.58 -7.63 8.16
N ILE A 188 6.13 -7.42 9.37
CA ILE A 188 7.36 -8.10 9.78
C ILE A 188 7.16 -9.62 9.92
N ALA A 189 6.01 -10.07 10.42
CA ALA A 189 5.68 -11.50 10.49
C ALA A 189 5.57 -12.13 9.10
N THR A 190 4.97 -11.41 8.15
CA THR A 190 4.89 -11.82 6.73
C THR A 190 6.27 -11.96 6.11
N LEU A 191 7.16 -10.96 6.29
CA LEU A 191 8.54 -11.04 5.78
C LEU A 191 9.32 -12.20 6.42
N ALA A 192 9.17 -12.41 7.73
CA ALA A 192 9.84 -13.50 8.44
C ALA A 192 9.41 -14.90 7.92
N ARG A 193 8.16 -15.05 7.50
CA ARG A 193 7.65 -16.29 6.90
C ARG A 193 8.21 -16.56 5.50
N MET A 194 8.61 -15.54 4.76
CA MET A 194 9.20 -15.67 3.42
C MET A 194 10.68 -16.05 3.44
N LEU A 195 11.36 -15.81 4.57
CA LEU A 195 12.76 -16.17 4.75
C LEU A 195 12.95 -17.64 5.17
N GLN A 196 11.87 -18.39 5.43
CA GLN A 196 11.88 -19.80 5.83
C GLN A 196 11.72 -20.71 4.61
#